data_AF-A0A133SG55-F1
#
_entry.id   AF-A0A133SG55-F1
#
_cell.length_a   1.000
_cell.length_b   1.000
_cell.length_c   1.000
_cell.angle_alpha   90.00
_cell.angle_beta   90.00
_cell.angle_gamma   90.00
#
_symmetry.space_group_name_H-M   'P 1'
#
loop_
_entity.id
_entity.type
_entity.pdbx_description
1 polymer ?
#
loop_
_entity_poly.entity_id
_entity_poly.type
_entity_poly.pdbx_seq_one_letter_code
_entity_poly.pdbx_strand_id
1 'polypeptide(L)'
;MIGGLSALTGAVKEGMTKIVEKGAALKNNVEKLGMTEFKEKAELQKMVAQEADTETAMNSSLESVIEANKEKLEAQENKVRESNESKEGLTAEEKKEIQEETGWSSEILEQIGSRKEAEIYMKAGLKEVEINGKKCLIKEDIDLDQKDEDGLTNRERMERGRPPLTKDGEEIELHHIGQKPENPLAELTLKEHRGIGNDTILHDKTKETEINRIEFAKERREHWQGRIKDMEGV
;
A
#
# COMPACT_ATOMS: atom_id res chain seq x y z
N MET A 1 -69.80 100.84 -0.77
CA MET A 1 -68.40 101.30 -0.65
C MET A 1 -67.67 100.36 0.29
N ILE A 2 -66.77 99.51 -0.20
CA ILE A 2 -65.70 98.96 0.65
C ILE A 2 -64.43 98.85 -0.20
N GLY A 3 -63.45 99.69 0.11
CA GLY A 3 -62.03 99.50 -0.16
C GLY A 3 -61.30 99.65 1.18
N GLY A 4 -60.05 99.24 1.39
CA GLY A 4 -59.05 98.66 0.52
C GLY A 4 -57.80 98.34 1.38
N LEU A 5 -56.94 97.46 0.87
CA LEU A 5 -55.61 97.12 1.38
C LEU A 5 -54.59 98.22 1.01
N SER A 6 -53.49 98.35 1.78
CA SER A 6 -52.11 98.30 1.25
C SER A 6 -51.05 98.56 2.34
N ALA A 7 -50.12 97.61 2.55
CA ALA A 7 -48.72 97.81 2.99
C ALA A 7 -48.12 96.48 3.50
N LEU A 8 -47.63 95.60 2.62
CA LEU A 8 -46.96 94.34 3.05
C LEU A 8 -45.94 93.77 2.03
N THR A 9 -45.48 94.57 1.07
CA THR A 9 -44.73 94.06 -0.09
C THR A 9 -43.20 94.17 0.00
N GLY A 10 -42.62 94.85 1.01
CA GLY A 10 -41.16 95.07 1.10
C GLY A 10 -40.35 93.93 1.75
N ALA A 11 -40.81 93.38 2.87
CA ALA A 11 -40.02 92.43 3.69
C ALA A 11 -39.95 91.00 3.11
N VAL A 12 -40.83 90.66 2.17
CA VAL A 12 -40.94 89.29 1.63
C VAL A 12 -39.79 88.95 0.68
N LYS A 13 -39.20 89.94 0.00
CA LYS A 13 -38.28 89.71 -1.12
C LYS A 13 -36.86 89.31 -0.69
N GLU A 14 -36.33 89.88 0.40
CA GLU A 14 -35.01 89.52 0.95
C GLU A 14 -35.00 88.19 1.72
N GLY A 15 -36.14 87.81 2.33
CA GLY A 15 -36.28 86.50 2.96
C GLY A 15 -36.24 85.35 1.95
N MET A 16 -36.83 85.54 0.76
CA MET A 16 -36.89 84.50 -0.27
C MET A 16 -35.52 84.17 -0.88
N THR A 17 -34.62 85.13 -1.08
CA THR A 17 -33.32 84.88 -1.72
C THR A 17 -32.39 84.03 -0.84
N LYS A 18 -32.33 84.30 0.47
CA LYS A 18 -31.56 83.48 1.43
C LYS A 18 -32.08 82.04 1.57
N ILE A 19 -33.39 81.83 1.41
CA ILE A 19 -34.00 80.49 1.46
C ILE A 19 -33.62 79.68 0.22
N VAL A 20 -33.56 80.32 -0.95
CA VAL A 20 -33.21 79.64 -2.22
C VAL A 20 -31.75 79.20 -2.25
N GLU A 21 -30.80 80.02 -1.81
CA GLU A 21 -29.38 79.63 -1.77
C GLU A 21 -29.09 78.48 -0.80
N LYS A 22 -29.72 78.47 0.38
CA LYS A 22 -29.63 77.34 1.31
C LYS A 22 -30.26 76.07 0.74
N GLY A 23 -31.36 76.18 0.00
CA GLY A 23 -32.01 75.05 -0.67
C GLY A 23 -31.14 74.43 -1.77
N ALA A 24 -30.42 75.24 -2.54
CA ALA A 24 -29.52 74.76 -3.59
C ALA A 24 -28.27 74.04 -3.01
N ALA A 25 -27.68 74.59 -1.95
CA ALA A 25 -26.56 73.94 -1.27
C ALA A 25 -26.95 72.60 -0.62
N LEU A 26 -28.15 72.52 -0.05
CA LEU A 26 -28.67 71.28 0.54
C LEU A 26 -28.87 70.19 -0.53
N LYS A 27 -29.43 70.54 -1.69
CA LYS A 27 -29.64 69.60 -2.80
C LYS A 27 -28.33 69.03 -3.34
N ASN A 28 -27.32 69.87 -3.58
CA ASN A 28 -26.02 69.40 -4.06
C ASN A 28 -25.34 68.45 -3.07
N ASN A 29 -25.46 68.69 -1.76
CA ASN A 29 -24.89 67.79 -0.75
C ASN A 29 -25.65 66.46 -0.67
N VAL A 30 -26.98 66.47 -0.83
CA VAL A 30 -27.82 65.26 -0.85
C VAL A 30 -27.53 64.40 -2.08
N GLU A 31 -27.39 65.01 -3.26
CA GLU A 31 -27.02 64.27 -4.48
C GLU A 31 -25.62 63.66 -4.39
N LYS A 32 -24.65 64.39 -3.82
CA LYS A 32 -23.28 63.89 -3.63
C LYS A 32 -23.21 62.73 -2.64
N LEU A 33 -23.96 62.78 -1.54
CA LEU A 33 -24.06 61.70 -0.55
C LEU A 33 -24.72 60.45 -1.13
N GLY A 34 -25.80 60.61 -1.91
CA GLY A 34 -26.42 59.48 -2.61
C GLY A 34 -25.45 58.81 -3.58
N MET A 35 -24.69 59.59 -4.36
CA MET A 35 -23.72 59.04 -5.31
C MET A 35 -22.54 58.33 -4.65
N THR A 36 -22.15 58.70 -3.41
CA THR A 36 -21.13 57.98 -2.64
C THR A 36 -21.65 56.67 -2.07
N GLU A 37 -22.86 56.65 -1.50
CA GLU A 37 -23.47 55.42 -0.97
C GLU A 37 -23.70 54.38 -2.07
N PHE A 38 -24.09 54.80 -3.28
CA PHE A 38 -24.25 53.89 -4.41
C PHE A 38 -22.92 53.27 -4.88
N LYS A 39 -21.82 54.03 -4.84
CA LYS A 39 -20.49 53.49 -5.19
C LYS A 39 -19.98 52.51 -4.15
N GLU A 40 -20.13 52.85 -2.87
CA GLU A 40 -19.70 52.01 -1.75
C GLU A 40 -20.49 50.68 -1.72
N LYS A 41 -21.80 50.73 -1.99
CA LYS A 41 -22.62 49.52 -2.11
C LYS A 41 -22.21 48.64 -3.29
N ALA A 42 -21.84 49.23 -4.43
CA ALA A 42 -21.38 48.48 -5.60
C ALA A 42 -20.00 47.84 -5.38
N GLU A 43 -19.10 48.50 -4.65
CA GLU A 43 -17.80 47.96 -4.26
C GLU A 43 -17.95 46.81 -3.25
N LEU A 44 -18.81 46.97 -2.25
CA LEU A 44 -19.16 45.90 -1.30
C LEU A 44 -19.72 44.67 -2.01
N GLN A 45 -20.62 44.84 -2.98
CA GLN A 45 -21.16 43.72 -3.76
C GLN A 45 -20.09 42.98 -4.57
N LYS A 46 -19.08 43.69 -5.10
CA LYS A 46 -17.96 43.05 -5.80
C LYS A 46 -17.06 42.28 -4.85
N MET A 47 -16.78 42.81 -3.66
CA MET A 47 -15.99 42.12 -2.64
C MET A 47 -16.67 40.82 -2.16
N VAL A 48 -17.99 40.87 -1.92
CA VAL A 48 -18.78 39.68 -1.51
C VAL A 48 -18.78 38.60 -2.58
N ALA A 49 -18.91 38.96 -3.87
CA ALA A 49 -18.85 37.99 -4.96
C ALA A 49 -17.47 37.33 -5.07
N GLN A 50 -16.40 38.12 -4.87
CA GLN A 50 -15.03 37.61 -4.92
C GLN A 50 -14.71 36.69 -3.73
N GLU A 51 -15.22 36.97 -2.53
CA GLU A 51 -15.09 36.08 -1.38
C GLU A 51 -15.80 34.74 -1.60
N ALA A 52 -17.03 34.74 -2.13
CA ALA A 52 -17.78 33.52 -2.41
C ALA A 52 -17.09 32.61 -3.46
N ASP A 53 -16.46 33.21 -4.48
CA ASP A 53 -15.66 32.48 -5.48
C ASP A 53 -14.41 31.85 -4.84
N THR A 54 -13.73 32.57 -3.94
CA THR A 54 -12.55 32.03 -3.24
C THR A 54 -12.89 30.92 -2.26
N GLU A 55 -14.01 31.04 -1.53
CA GLU A 55 -14.48 30.02 -0.59
C GLU A 55 -14.87 28.73 -1.34
N THR A 56 -15.55 28.86 -2.48
CA THR A 56 -15.92 27.71 -3.33
C THR A 56 -14.68 26.99 -3.87
N ALA A 57 -13.69 27.74 -4.37
CA ALA A 57 -12.44 27.15 -4.85
C ALA A 57 -11.66 26.45 -3.71
N MET A 58 -11.61 27.05 -2.52
CA MET A 58 -10.93 26.49 -1.35
C MET A 58 -11.61 25.21 -0.85
N ASN A 59 -12.95 25.19 -0.84
CA ASN A 59 -13.73 24.00 -0.47
C ASN A 59 -13.55 22.85 -1.47
N SER A 60 -13.52 23.12 -2.78
CA SER A 60 -13.24 22.09 -3.79
C SER A 60 -11.82 21.51 -3.67
N SER A 61 -10.84 22.35 -3.32
CA SER A 61 -9.46 21.93 -3.10
C SER A 61 -9.37 21.06 -1.84
N LEU A 62 -10.07 21.44 -0.78
CA LEU A 62 -10.11 20.69 0.46
C LEU A 62 -10.74 19.30 0.29
N GLU A 63 -11.84 19.17 -0.46
CA GLU A 63 -12.45 17.87 -0.78
C GLU A 63 -11.48 16.96 -1.53
N SER A 64 -10.76 17.48 -2.52
CA SER A 64 -9.77 16.68 -3.27
C SER A 64 -8.62 16.17 -2.39
N VAL A 65 -8.19 16.97 -1.41
CA VAL A 65 -7.13 16.59 -0.46
C VAL A 65 -7.66 15.58 0.55
N ILE A 66 -8.91 15.70 1.01
CA ILE A 66 -9.53 14.74 1.91
C ILE A 66 -9.65 13.38 1.23
N GLU A 67 -10.11 13.32 -0.03
CA GLU A 67 -10.23 12.05 -0.76
C GLU A 67 -8.87 11.40 -1.00
N ALA A 68 -7.87 12.17 -1.44
CA ALA A 68 -6.51 11.65 -1.62
C ALA A 68 -5.89 11.14 -0.30
N ASN A 69 -6.18 11.81 0.82
CA ASN A 69 -5.74 11.35 2.14
C ASN A 69 -6.47 10.09 2.59
N LYS A 70 -7.76 9.94 2.26
CA LYS A 70 -8.55 8.76 2.57
C LYS A 70 -8.06 7.54 1.78
N GLU A 71 -7.85 7.67 0.47
CA GLU A 71 -7.24 6.61 -0.36
C GLU A 71 -5.86 6.20 0.17
N LYS A 72 -5.06 7.18 0.60
CA LYS A 72 -3.73 6.92 1.17
C LYS A 72 -3.79 6.24 2.54
N LEU A 73 -4.78 6.60 3.38
CA LEU A 73 -5.05 5.91 4.64
C LEU A 73 -5.51 4.47 4.39
N GLU A 74 -6.44 4.23 3.47
CA GLU A 74 -6.93 2.89 3.14
C GLU A 74 -5.81 2.01 2.56
N ALA A 75 -4.96 2.55 1.69
CA ALA A 75 -3.78 1.85 1.19
C ALA A 75 -2.76 1.54 2.31
N GLN A 76 -2.60 2.46 3.27
CA GLN A 76 -1.71 2.26 4.42
C GLN A 76 -2.29 1.25 5.41
N GLU A 77 -3.59 1.27 5.67
CA GLU A 77 -4.29 0.30 6.52
C GLU A 77 -4.29 -1.10 5.89
N ASN A 78 -4.50 -1.23 4.58
CA ASN A 78 -4.35 -2.52 3.89
C ASN A 78 -2.91 -3.04 3.96
N LYS A 79 -1.91 -2.17 3.80
CA LYS A 79 -0.50 -2.56 3.96
C LYS A 79 -0.18 -2.99 5.39
N VAL A 80 -0.78 -2.34 6.40
CA VAL A 80 -0.63 -2.72 7.81
C VAL A 80 -1.34 -4.04 8.11
N ARG A 81 -2.56 -4.26 7.58
CA ARG A 81 -3.29 -5.53 7.71
C ARG A 81 -2.54 -6.69 7.05
N GLU A 82 -2.06 -6.50 5.82
CA GLU A 82 -1.24 -7.49 5.12
C GLU A 82 0.08 -7.82 5.84
N SER A 83 0.62 -6.87 6.61
CA SER A 83 1.81 -7.07 7.45
C SER A 83 1.52 -7.70 8.82
N ASN A 84 0.27 -7.67 9.28
CA ASN A 84 -0.17 -8.34 10.50
C ASN A 84 -0.61 -9.78 10.24
N GLU A 85 -1.23 -10.07 9.08
CA GLU A 85 -1.59 -11.44 8.65
C GLU A 85 -0.37 -12.34 8.40
N SER A 86 0.82 -11.77 8.19
CA SER A 86 2.04 -12.55 7.91
C SER A 86 2.71 -13.15 9.16
N LYS A 87 2.13 -12.97 10.36
CA LYS A 87 2.77 -13.39 11.62
C LYS A 87 1.91 -14.24 12.56
N GLU A 88 0.63 -14.43 12.23
CA GLU A 88 -0.22 -15.40 12.91
C GLU A 88 -0.23 -16.65 12.03
N GLY A 89 0.41 -17.73 12.50
CA GLY A 89 0.49 -18.99 11.75
C GLY A 89 -0.89 -19.49 11.29
N LEU A 90 -0.91 -20.48 10.41
CA LEU A 90 -2.14 -20.95 9.78
C LEU A 90 -3.25 -21.30 10.78
N THR A 91 -4.48 -20.86 10.49
CA THR A 91 -5.69 -21.28 11.20
C THR A 91 -5.98 -22.77 10.98
N ALA A 92 -6.82 -23.37 11.82
CA ALA A 92 -7.17 -24.78 11.68
C ALA A 92 -7.89 -25.07 10.36
N GLU A 93 -8.72 -24.14 9.92
CA GLU A 93 -9.43 -24.17 8.64
C GLU A 93 -8.47 -24.12 7.46
N GLU A 94 -7.51 -23.19 7.47
CA GLU A 94 -6.49 -23.08 6.41
C GLU A 94 -5.59 -24.31 6.36
N LYS A 95 -5.16 -24.83 7.52
CA LYS A 95 -4.37 -26.07 7.57
C LYS A 95 -5.12 -27.23 6.94
N LYS A 96 -6.42 -27.35 7.22
CA LYS A 96 -7.25 -28.41 6.65
C LYS A 96 -7.40 -28.25 5.14
N GLU A 97 -7.66 -27.04 4.65
CA GLU A 97 -7.76 -26.77 3.21
C GLU A 97 -6.45 -27.11 2.48
N ILE A 98 -5.32 -26.62 2.99
CA ILE A 98 -4.01 -26.91 2.39
C ILE A 98 -3.72 -28.41 2.44
N GLN A 99 -4.00 -29.08 3.56
CA GLN A 99 -3.82 -30.53 3.68
C GLN A 99 -4.66 -31.31 2.65
N GLU A 100 -5.92 -30.93 2.44
CA GLU A 100 -6.78 -31.58 1.46
C GLU A 100 -6.29 -31.38 0.02
N GLU A 101 -5.68 -30.23 -0.28
CA GLU A 101 -5.17 -29.91 -1.62
C GLU A 101 -3.79 -30.54 -1.90
N THR A 102 -2.88 -30.51 -0.93
CA THR A 102 -1.47 -30.88 -1.12
C THR A 102 -1.11 -32.26 -0.55
N GLY A 103 -1.91 -32.76 0.39
CA GLY A 103 -1.60 -33.96 1.16
C GLY A 103 -0.49 -33.76 2.21
N TRP A 104 -0.06 -32.53 2.48
CA TRP A 104 0.99 -32.27 3.47
C TRP A 104 0.54 -32.65 4.89
N SER A 105 1.49 -33.16 5.66
CA SER A 105 1.31 -33.57 7.04
C SER A 105 1.12 -32.36 7.96
N SER A 106 0.51 -32.59 9.12
CA SER A 106 0.39 -31.56 10.14
C SER A 106 1.75 -31.03 10.58
N GLU A 107 2.81 -31.85 10.53
CA GLU A 107 4.17 -31.46 10.87
C GLU A 107 4.70 -30.35 9.96
N ILE A 108 4.48 -30.44 8.64
CA ILE A 108 4.79 -29.34 7.70
C ILE A 108 3.93 -28.11 8.01
N LEU A 109 2.61 -28.32 8.11
CA LEU A 109 1.63 -27.23 8.23
C LEU A 109 1.74 -26.44 9.53
N GLU A 110 2.26 -27.05 10.60
CA GLU A 110 2.55 -26.38 11.86
C GLU A 110 3.74 -25.43 11.79
N GLN A 111 4.68 -25.65 10.86
CA GLN A 111 5.85 -24.80 10.70
C GLN A 111 5.65 -23.65 9.71
N ILE A 112 4.61 -23.72 8.87
CA ILE A 112 4.29 -22.64 7.93
C ILE A 112 3.78 -21.42 8.70
N GLY A 113 4.45 -20.28 8.51
CA GLY A 113 4.21 -19.05 9.25
C GLY A 113 3.03 -18.20 8.74
N SER A 114 2.55 -18.43 7.52
CA SER A 114 1.40 -17.70 6.95
C SER A 114 0.77 -18.40 5.74
N ARG A 115 -0.47 -18.04 5.38
CA ARG A 115 -1.13 -18.52 4.15
C ARG A 115 -0.34 -18.17 2.90
N LYS A 116 0.25 -16.97 2.85
CA LYS A 116 1.08 -16.50 1.74
C LYS A 116 2.34 -17.37 1.57
N GLU A 117 2.95 -17.81 2.67
CA GLU A 117 4.07 -18.76 2.62
C GLU A 117 3.62 -20.12 2.05
N ALA A 118 2.50 -20.68 2.54
CA ALA A 118 1.95 -21.94 1.99
C ALA A 118 1.69 -21.84 0.48
N GLU A 119 1.10 -20.74 0.02
CA GLU A 119 0.81 -20.51 -1.39
C GLU A 119 2.06 -20.52 -2.27
N ILE A 120 3.22 -20.05 -1.77
CA ILE A 120 4.47 -20.08 -2.53
C ILE A 120 4.87 -21.55 -2.78
N TYR A 121 4.83 -22.38 -1.74
CA TYR A 121 5.15 -23.80 -1.83
C TYR A 121 4.14 -24.57 -2.71
N MET A 122 2.86 -24.22 -2.63
CA MET A 122 1.81 -24.81 -3.48
C MET A 122 2.02 -24.46 -4.96
N LYS A 123 2.29 -23.18 -5.26
CA LYS A 123 2.57 -22.71 -6.63
C LYS A 123 3.84 -23.34 -7.21
N ALA A 124 4.83 -23.63 -6.36
CA ALA A 124 6.04 -24.35 -6.75
C ALA A 124 5.82 -25.87 -7.00
N GLY A 125 4.62 -26.38 -6.67
CA GLY A 125 4.24 -27.77 -6.88
C GLY A 125 5.04 -28.75 -6.01
N LEU A 126 5.34 -28.37 -4.76
CA LEU A 126 6.20 -29.18 -3.90
C LEU A 126 5.46 -30.37 -3.28
N LYS A 127 6.16 -31.49 -3.20
CA LYS A 127 5.67 -32.72 -2.57
C LYS A 127 6.41 -33.01 -1.28
N GLU A 128 5.68 -33.46 -0.28
CA GLU A 128 6.28 -33.92 0.96
C GLU A 128 6.93 -35.30 0.80
N VAL A 129 8.17 -35.38 1.24
CA VAL A 129 8.93 -36.63 1.43
C VAL A 129 9.72 -36.54 2.73
N GLU A 130 10.33 -37.65 3.13
CA GLU A 130 11.28 -37.68 4.24
C GLU A 130 12.66 -38.02 3.68
N ILE A 131 13.66 -37.18 4.00
CA ILE A 131 15.05 -37.35 3.57
C ILE A 131 15.93 -37.32 4.83
N ASN A 132 16.72 -38.37 5.04
CA ASN A 132 17.55 -38.54 6.25
C ASN A 132 16.78 -38.38 7.58
N GLY A 133 15.51 -38.81 7.62
CA GLY A 133 14.67 -38.69 8.82
C GLY A 133 14.08 -37.29 9.06
N LYS A 134 14.21 -36.37 8.10
CA LYS A 134 13.65 -35.02 8.15
C LYS A 134 12.60 -34.83 7.05
N LYS A 135 11.44 -34.24 7.40
CA LYS A 135 10.42 -33.89 6.41
C LYS A 135 10.91 -32.78 5.49
N CYS A 136 10.64 -32.93 4.19
CA CYS A 136 11.07 -32.01 3.16
C CYS A 136 9.97 -31.85 2.10
N LEU A 137 9.75 -30.63 1.64
CA LEU A 137 8.96 -30.28 0.46
C LEU A 137 9.89 -30.20 -0.75
N ILE A 138 9.81 -31.18 -1.67
CA ILE A 138 10.74 -31.33 -2.79
C ILE A 138 10.10 -31.04 -4.14
N LYS A 139 10.93 -30.70 -5.13
CA LYS A 139 10.49 -30.61 -6.53
C LYS A 139 10.56 -31.98 -7.20
N GLU A 140 9.48 -32.47 -7.80
CA GLU A 140 9.47 -33.75 -8.52
C GLU A 140 9.98 -33.66 -9.97
N ASP A 141 10.07 -32.46 -10.53
CA ASP A 141 10.29 -32.22 -11.96
C ASP A 141 11.77 -32.03 -12.36
N ILE A 142 12.69 -32.61 -11.59
CA ILE A 142 14.14 -32.54 -11.82
C ILE A 142 14.57 -33.62 -12.81
N ASP A 143 15.18 -33.20 -13.91
CA ASP A 143 15.86 -34.12 -14.84
C ASP A 143 17.22 -34.54 -14.25
N LEU A 144 17.34 -35.80 -13.83
CA LEU A 144 18.56 -36.33 -13.22
C LEU A 144 19.72 -36.48 -14.21
N ASP A 145 19.45 -36.57 -15.50
CA ASP A 145 20.44 -36.77 -16.55
C ASP A 145 20.88 -35.44 -17.21
N GLN A 146 20.21 -34.33 -16.88
CA GLN A 146 20.63 -32.99 -17.29
C GLN A 146 22.04 -32.71 -16.80
N LYS A 147 22.90 -32.21 -17.70
CA LYS A 147 24.31 -31.91 -17.43
C LYS A 147 24.54 -30.42 -17.22
N ASP A 148 25.47 -30.10 -16.32
CA ASP A 148 26.04 -28.76 -16.20
C ASP A 148 27.12 -28.49 -17.27
N GLU A 149 27.70 -27.29 -17.25
CA GLU A 149 28.73 -26.85 -18.20
C GLU A 149 30.00 -27.72 -18.16
N ASP A 150 30.28 -28.35 -17.01
CA ASP A 150 31.41 -29.26 -16.81
C ASP A 150 31.07 -30.72 -17.19
N GLY A 151 29.83 -30.97 -17.63
CA GLY A 151 29.35 -32.28 -18.06
C GLY A 151 28.85 -33.19 -16.94
N LEU A 152 28.70 -32.68 -15.71
CA LEU A 152 28.16 -33.44 -14.58
C LEU A 152 26.64 -33.45 -14.61
N THR A 153 26.05 -34.63 -14.53
CA THR A 153 24.61 -34.83 -14.41
C THR A 153 24.08 -34.32 -13.07
N ASN A 154 22.80 -33.97 -13.00
CA ASN A 154 22.13 -33.65 -11.74
C ASN A 154 22.24 -34.76 -10.70
N ARG A 155 22.22 -36.03 -11.12
CA ARG A 155 22.53 -37.18 -10.27
C ARG A 155 23.92 -37.05 -9.64
N GLU A 156 24.97 -36.92 -10.45
CA GLU A 156 26.36 -36.82 -9.98
C GLU A 156 26.59 -35.57 -9.12
N ARG A 157 25.87 -34.47 -9.41
CA ARG A 157 25.88 -33.26 -8.58
C ARG A 157 25.35 -33.57 -7.18
N MET A 158 24.18 -34.18 -7.09
CA MET A 158 23.54 -34.51 -5.82
C MET A 158 24.32 -35.55 -5.01
N GLU A 159 24.91 -36.57 -5.65
CA GLU A 159 25.83 -37.52 -5.00
C GLU A 159 27.03 -36.83 -4.34
N ARG A 160 27.51 -35.73 -4.94
CA ARG A 160 28.59 -34.88 -4.40
C ARG A 160 28.07 -33.83 -3.41
N GLY A 161 26.79 -33.86 -3.06
CA GLY A 161 26.15 -32.89 -2.16
C GLY A 161 25.93 -31.50 -2.78
N ARG A 162 25.98 -31.40 -4.12
CA ARG A 162 25.67 -30.15 -4.84
C ARG A 162 24.18 -30.11 -5.19
N PRO A 163 23.56 -28.93 -5.23
CA PRO A 163 22.20 -28.80 -5.68
C PRO A 163 22.06 -29.23 -7.15
N PRO A 164 20.95 -29.90 -7.51
CA PRO A 164 20.60 -30.11 -8.90
C PRO A 164 20.23 -28.78 -9.57
N LEU A 165 20.23 -28.80 -10.90
CA LEU A 165 19.85 -27.70 -11.75
C LEU A 165 18.38 -27.83 -12.18
N THR A 166 17.71 -26.70 -12.30
CA THR A 166 16.43 -26.58 -13.01
C THR A 166 16.63 -26.79 -14.51
N LYS A 167 15.53 -26.94 -15.25
CA LYS A 167 15.56 -27.02 -16.72
C LYS A 167 16.26 -25.84 -17.40
N ASP A 168 16.25 -24.68 -16.74
CA ASP A 168 16.88 -23.45 -17.20
C ASP A 168 18.36 -23.35 -16.79
N GLY A 169 18.89 -24.34 -16.07
CA GLY A 169 20.28 -24.40 -15.62
C GLY A 169 20.56 -23.67 -14.31
N GLU A 170 19.55 -23.25 -13.57
CA GLU A 170 19.71 -22.59 -12.27
C GLU A 170 19.79 -23.60 -11.12
N GLU A 171 20.59 -23.34 -10.10
CA GLU A 171 20.66 -24.23 -8.93
C GLU A 171 19.37 -24.14 -8.09
N ILE A 172 18.87 -25.29 -7.64
CA ILE A 172 17.77 -25.34 -6.65
C ILE A 172 18.32 -24.97 -5.26
N GLU A 173 17.62 -24.05 -4.59
CA GLU A 173 17.95 -23.61 -3.25
C GLU A 173 17.14 -24.38 -2.19
N LEU A 174 17.72 -24.52 -0.99
CA LEU A 174 17.03 -25.05 0.18
C LEU A 174 16.63 -23.91 1.12
N HIS A 175 15.41 -24.01 1.64
CA HIS A 175 14.81 -23.07 2.57
C HIS A 175 14.32 -23.81 3.83
N HIS A 176 14.58 -23.29 5.03
CA HIS A 176 13.97 -23.82 6.25
C HIS A 176 12.58 -23.22 6.46
N ILE A 177 11.55 -24.06 6.43
CA ILE A 177 10.16 -23.64 6.70
C ILE A 177 10.07 -23.09 8.12
N GLY A 178 9.53 -21.89 8.30
CA GLY A 178 9.48 -21.23 9.62
C GLY A 178 10.84 -20.75 10.16
N GLN A 179 11.91 -20.76 9.36
CA GLN A 179 13.22 -20.16 9.65
C GLN A 179 13.96 -20.70 10.89
N LYS A 180 13.75 -21.98 11.22
CA LYS A 180 14.47 -22.68 12.31
C LYS A 180 15.26 -23.88 11.79
N PRO A 181 16.43 -24.21 12.38
CA PRO A 181 17.31 -25.23 11.85
C PRO A 181 16.73 -26.65 11.96
N GLU A 182 15.92 -26.93 12.97
CA GLU A 182 15.23 -28.21 13.16
C GLU A 182 14.04 -28.40 12.20
N ASN A 183 13.50 -27.30 11.66
CA ASN A 183 12.27 -27.33 10.88
C ASN A 183 12.47 -27.94 9.49
N PRO A 184 11.39 -28.49 8.88
CA PRO A 184 11.39 -29.05 7.53
C PRO A 184 12.02 -28.13 6.48
N LEU A 185 12.56 -28.74 5.42
CA LEU A 185 13.16 -28.02 4.29
C LEU A 185 12.18 -27.89 3.12
N ALA A 186 12.31 -26.83 2.33
CA ALA A 186 11.65 -26.66 1.05
C ALA A 186 12.68 -26.43 -0.06
N GLU A 187 12.49 -27.10 -1.20
CA GLU A 187 13.29 -26.94 -2.40
C GLU A 187 12.65 -25.92 -3.33
N LEU A 188 13.35 -24.83 -3.60
CA LEU A 188 12.82 -23.71 -4.38
C LEU A 188 13.81 -23.29 -5.45
N THR A 189 13.29 -22.84 -6.59
CA THR A 189 14.11 -22.08 -7.53
C THR A 189 14.50 -20.73 -6.91
N LEU A 190 15.55 -20.10 -7.44
CA LEU A 190 15.99 -18.78 -6.98
C LEU A 190 14.84 -17.75 -7.04
N LYS A 191 14.02 -17.82 -8.11
CA LYS A 191 12.85 -16.95 -8.27
C LYS A 191 11.76 -17.25 -7.25
N GLU A 192 11.50 -18.50 -6.92
CA GLU A 192 10.49 -18.86 -5.90
C GLU A 192 10.96 -18.48 -4.49
N HIS A 193 12.25 -18.61 -4.20
CA HIS A 193 12.82 -18.33 -2.89
C HIS A 193 13.03 -16.83 -2.64
N ARG A 194 13.67 -16.13 -3.58
CA ARG A 194 14.11 -14.73 -3.43
C ARG A 194 13.53 -13.78 -4.47
N GLY A 195 12.54 -14.22 -5.23
CA GLY A 195 11.84 -13.37 -6.18
C GLY A 195 11.10 -12.21 -5.51
N ILE A 196 10.71 -11.24 -6.33
CA ILE A 196 9.97 -10.05 -5.89
C ILE A 196 8.71 -10.48 -5.13
N GLY A 197 8.57 -10.01 -3.89
CA GLY A 197 7.47 -10.35 -2.99
C GLY A 197 7.74 -11.59 -2.12
N ASN A 198 8.34 -12.64 -2.69
CA ASN A 198 8.59 -13.90 -1.97
C ASN A 198 9.69 -13.77 -0.92
N ASP A 199 10.79 -13.06 -1.21
CA ASP A 199 11.90 -12.87 -0.26
C ASP A 199 11.41 -12.28 1.08
N THR A 200 10.48 -11.34 1.03
CA THR A 200 9.91 -10.70 2.24
C THR A 200 8.90 -11.57 2.99
N ILE A 201 8.33 -12.58 2.32
CA ILE A 201 7.38 -13.53 2.93
C ILE A 201 8.16 -14.68 3.58
N LEU A 202 9.15 -15.23 2.88
CA LEU A 202 9.94 -16.39 3.33
C LEU A 202 11.04 -16.01 4.33
N HIS A 203 11.54 -14.77 4.29
CA HIS A 203 12.59 -14.31 5.20
C HIS A 203 12.10 -13.15 6.08
N ASP A 204 11.90 -13.45 7.37
CA ASP A 204 11.61 -12.43 8.39
C ASP A 204 12.93 -11.83 8.90
N LYS A 205 13.40 -10.81 8.17
CA LYS A 205 14.65 -10.10 8.49
C LYS A 205 14.58 -9.27 9.78
N THR A 206 13.41 -9.19 10.43
CA THR A 206 13.27 -8.51 11.73
C THR A 206 13.67 -9.40 12.90
N LYS A 207 13.77 -10.71 12.69
CA LYS A 207 14.22 -11.68 13.69
C LYS A 207 15.71 -11.96 13.52
N GLU A 208 16.39 -12.20 14.64
CA GLU A 208 17.77 -12.69 14.60
C GLU A 208 17.79 -14.11 14.04
N THR A 209 18.74 -14.39 13.14
CA THR A 209 18.85 -15.71 12.49
C THR A 209 19.41 -16.74 13.47
N GLU A 210 18.62 -17.75 13.81
CA GLU A 210 19.08 -18.91 14.59
C GLU A 210 19.91 -19.90 13.75
N ILE A 211 19.88 -19.75 12.42
CA ILE A 211 20.55 -20.65 11.47
C ILE A 211 22.07 -20.40 11.44
N ASN A 212 22.84 -21.37 11.93
CA ASN A 212 24.29 -21.42 11.74
C ASN A 212 24.62 -21.76 10.28
N ARG A 213 25.36 -20.87 9.60
CA ARG A 213 25.67 -21.00 8.17
C ARG A 213 26.59 -22.19 7.84
N ILE A 214 27.47 -22.59 8.76
CA ILE A 214 28.37 -23.73 8.58
C ILE A 214 27.57 -25.03 8.70
N GLU A 215 26.75 -25.15 9.74
CA GLU A 215 25.87 -26.31 9.92
C GLU A 215 24.87 -26.43 8.78
N PHE A 216 24.26 -25.33 8.35
CA PHE A 216 23.35 -25.37 7.21
C PHE A 216 24.07 -25.77 5.91
N ALA A 217 25.31 -25.33 5.68
CA ALA A 217 26.07 -25.77 4.52
C ALA A 217 26.41 -27.27 4.55
N LYS A 218 26.48 -27.89 5.74
CA LYS A 218 26.58 -29.33 5.91
C LYS A 218 25.24 -30.01 5.65
N GLU A 219 24.17 -29.54 6.27
CA GLU A 219 22.80 -30.03 6.08
C GLU A 219 22.39 -30.03 4.60
N ARG A 220 22.69 -28.96 3.85
CA ARG A 220 22.41 -28.91 2.41
C ARG A 220 23.12 -30.03 1.65
N ARG A 221 24.39 -30.32 1.96
CA ARG A 221 25.12 -31.42 1.30
C ARG A 221 24.47 -32.75 1.63
N GLU A 222 24.16 -32.97 2.91
CA GLU A 222 23.55 -34.20 3.40
C GLU A 222 22.15 -34.42 2.81
N HIS A 223 21.34 -33.36 2.67
CA HIS A 223 20.03 -33.40 2.03
C HIS A 223 20.13 -33.91 0.59
N TRP A 224 21.00 -33.31 -0.24
CA TRP A 224 21.13 -33.74 -1.64
C TRP A 224 21.65 -35.17 -1.79
N GLN A 225 22.61 -35.55 -0.94
CA GLN A 225 23.13 -36.92 -0.91
C GLN A 225 22.09 -37.94 -0.44
N GLY A 226 21.36 -37.62 0.62
CA GLY A 226 20.27 -38.45 1.15
C GLY A 226 19.17 -38.63 0.12
N ARG A 227 18.80 -37.55 -0.56
CA ARG A 227 17.74 -37.59 -1.58
C ARG A 227 18.03 -38.57 -2.72
N ILE A 228 19.27 -38.62 -3.22
CA ILE A 228 19.63 -39.63 -4.25
C ILE A 228 19.58 -41.05 -3.68
N LYS A 229 20.08 -41.25 -2.46
CA LYS A 229 20.03 -42.58 -1.81
C LYS A 229 18.59 -43.07 -1.64
N ASP A 230 17.69 -42.20 -1.19
CA ASP A 230 16.27 -42.50 -1.03
C ASP A 230 15.61 -42.84 -2.38
N MET A 231 15.98 -42.13 -3.46
CA MET A 231 15.52 -42.43 -4.81
C MET A 231 16.04 -43.77 -5.35
N GLU A 232 17.26 -44.15 -4.97
CA GLU A 232 17.90 -45.40 -5.38
C GLU A 232 17.53 -46.58 -4.47
N GLY A 233 16.86 -46.32 -3.34
CA GLY A 233 16.42 -47.32 -2.38
C GLY A 233 17.56 -47.95 -1.58
N VAL A 234 18.63 -47.18 -1.31
CA VAL A 234 19.89 -47.65 -0.70
C VAL A 234 20.11 -47.06 0.69
#